data_AF-A0A416EIF8-F1
#
_entry.id   AF-A0A416EIF8-F1
#
_cell.length_a   1.000
_cell.length_b   1.000
_cell.length_c   1.000
_cell.angle_alpha   90.00
_cell.angle_beta   90.00
_cell.angle_gamma   90.00
#
_symmetry.space_group_name_H-M   'P 1'
#
loop_
_entity.id
_entity.type
_entity.pdbx_description
1 polymer ?
#
loop_
_entity_poly.entity_id
_entity_poly.type
_entity_poly.pdbx_seq_one_letter_code
_entity_poly.pdbx_strand_id
1 'polypeptide(L)'
;MQRDIKFDWHRFTTKDLTRLNTDRTLDIYGYVLIDTDAGRYIADIQWETIRDYGRRGISINLYESDDDWYHNLWLTDLKSIVTATDYKRFQKRAEAVIRKYLEEV
;
A
#
# COMPACT_ATOMS: atom_id res chain seq x y z
N MET A 1 -18.78 4.99 12.42
CA MET A 1 -18.45 6.39 12.06
C MET A 1 -17.44 6.30 10.94
N GLN A 2 -17.59 7.08 9.86
CA GLN A 2 -16.59 7.13 8.80
C GLN A 2 -15.36 7.86 9.34
N ARG A 3 -14.21 7.20 9.41
CA ARG A 3 -12.95 7.83 9.88
C ARG A 3 -12.49 8.84 8.84
N ASP A 4 -12.00 10.00 9.28
CA ASP A 4 -11.27 10.90 8.38
C ASP A 4 -9.91 10.25 8.12
N ILE A 5 -9.70 9.79 6.89
CA ILE A 5 -8.47 9.11 6.47
C ILE A 5 -7.92 9.88 5.29
N LYS A 6 -6.70 10.39 5.45
CA LYS A 6 -5.97 11.16 4.44
C LYS A 6 -4.84 10.29 3.88
N PHE A 7 -4.77 10.22 2.56
CA PHE A 7 -3.75 9.46 1.85
C PHE A 7 -2.79 10.43 1.17
N ASP A 8 -1.50 10.27 1.44
CA ASP A 8 -0.44 11.00 0.78
C ASP A 8 0.42 10.05 -0.06
N TRP A 9 0.30 10.25 -1.38
CA TRP A 9 0.90 9.42 -2.41
C TRP A 9 2.22 9.97 -2.94
N HIS A 10 2.80 11.03 -2.37
CA HIS A 10 4.03 11.64 -2.94
C HIS A 10 5.23 10.68 -3.01
N ARG A 11 5.19 9.57 -2.25
CA ARG A 11 6.24 8.53 -2.19
C ARG A 11 5.95 7.30 -3.06
N PHE A 12 4.89 7.33 -3.85
CA PHE A 12 4.61 6.35 -4.89
C PHE A 12 3.92 7.03 -6.07
N THR A 13 4.64 7.23 -7.16
CA THR A 13 4.17 7.99 -8.33
C THR A 13 3.75 7.08 -9.49
N THR A 14 3.28 7.67 -10.59
CA THR A 14 3.04 6.95 -11.85
C THR A 14 4.29 6.22 -12.35
N LYS A 15 5.50 6.78 -12.15
CA LYS A 15 6.74 6.13 -12.57
C LYS A 15 6.99 4.85 -11.77
N ASP A 16 6.70 4.88 -10.48
CA ASP A 16 6.88 3.74 -9.59
C ASP A 16 5.89 2.62 -9.93
N LEU A 17 4.64 2.96 -10.26
CA LEU A 17 3.67 1.98 -10.77
C LEU A 17 4.14 1.35 -12.09
N THR A 18 4.64 2.16 -13.03
CA THR A 18 5.19 1.63 -14.29
C THR A 18 6.35 0.69 -14.05
N ARG A 19 7.28 1.07 -13.16
CA ARG A 19 8.43 0.25 -12.77
C ARG A 19 7.98 -1.07 -12.12
N LEU A 20 7.06 -1.02 -11.16
CA LEU A 20 6.47 -2.18 -10.51
C LEU A 20 5.89 -3.19 -11.50
N ASN A 21 5.15 -2.72 -12.52
CA ASN A 21 4.55 -3.59 -13.52
C ASN A 21 5.54 -4.13 -14.56
N THR A 22 6.69 -3.47 -14.70
CA THR A 22 7.74 -3.82 -15.68
C THR A 22 8.70 -4.83 -15.08
N ASP A 23 9.27 -4.50 -13.93
CA ASP A 23 10.31 -5.29 -13.28
C ASP A 23 9.75 -6.60 -12.73
N ARG A 24 8.60 -6.52 -12.04
CA ARG A 24 7.90 -7.67 -11.44
C ARG A 24 8.82 -8.53 -10.56
N THR A 25 9.76 -7.89 -9.88
CA THR A 25 10.70 -8.49 -8.94
C THR A 25 10.25 -8.23 -7.51
N LEU A 26 10.71 -9.05 -6.57
CA LEU A 26 10.44 -8.83 -5.15
C LEU A 26 11.16 -7.56 -4.68
N ASP A 27 10.43 -6.46 -4.58
CA ASP A 27 10.92 -5.18 -4.07
C ASP A 27 9.76 -4.27 -3.62
N ILE A 28 10.07 -3.28 -2.78
CA ILE A 28 9.18 -2.19 -2.42
C ILE A 28 9.41 -1.06 -3.42
N TYR A 29 8.38 -0.76 -4.22
CA TYR A 29 8.50 0.22 -5.30
C TYR A 29 8.21 1.65 -4.83
N GLY A 30 7.63 1.81 -3.64
CA GLY A 30 7.31 3.06 -2.97
C GLY A 30 6.27 2.81 -1.89
N TYR A 31 5.81 3.87 -1.23
CA TYR A 31 4.86 3.76 -0.13
C TYR A 31 3.87 4.92 -0.10
N VAL A 32 2.83 4.77 0.72
CA VAL A 32 1.79 5.76 0.95
C VAL A 32 1.78 6.10 2.44
N LEU A 33 1.80 7.38 2.77
CA LEU A 33 1.59 7.85 4.13
C LEU A 33 0.10 8.04 4.37
N ILE A 34 -0.39 7.57 5.51
CA ILE A 34 -1.80 7.56 5.83
C ILE A 34 -1.97 8.19 7.20
N ASP A 35 -2.75 9.26 7.27
CA ASP A 35 -3.06 9.95 8.52
C ASP A 35 -4.54 9.79 8.83
N THR A 36 -4.84 9.46 10.09
CA THR A 36 -6.19 9.22 10.59
C THR A 36 -6.37 9.86 11.96
N ASP A 37 -7.61 9.96 12.41
CA ASP A 37 -7.93 10.34 13.78
C ASP A 37 -7.39 9.35 14.85
N ALA A 38 -7.17 8.09 14.47
CA ALA A 38 -6.70 7.04 15.36
C ALA A 38 -5.16 6.85 15.36
N GLY A 39 -4.44 7.49 14.43
CA GLY A 39 -2.99 7.32 14.29
C GLY A 39 -2.48 7.41 12.85
N ARG A 40 -1.17 7.18 12.70
CA ARG A 40 -0.44 7.24 11.43
C ARG A 40 -0.03 5.86 10.96
N TYR A 41 -0.09 5.66 9.65
CA TYR A 41 0.23 4.38 9.02
C TYR A 41 1.05 4.56 7.75
N ILE A 42 1.85 3.55 7.42
CA ILE A 42 2.60 3.45 6.17
C ILE A 42 2.10 2.23 5.41
N ALA A 43 1.82 2.40 4.12
CA ALA A 43 1.47 1.33 3.21
C ALA A 43 2.54 1.17 2.13
N ASP A 44 3.40 0.17 2.28
CA ASP A 44 4.40 -0.17 1.28
C ASP A 44 3.75 -0.89 0.10
N ILE A 45 4.15 -0.52 -1.12
CA ILE A 45 3.63 -1.11 -2.35
C ILE A 45 4.71 -2.02 -2.94
N GLN A 46 4.47 -3.31 -2.80
CA GLN A 46 5.41 -4.36 -3.16
C GLN A 46 4.88 -5.21 -4.30
N TRP A 47 5.78 -5.75 -5.12
CA TRP A 47 5.45 -6.85 -6.03
C TRP A 47 5.85 -8.20 -5.43
N GLU A 48 4.93 -9.15 -5.45
CA GLU A 48 5.16 -10.51 -4.99
C GLU A 48 5.50 -11.45 -6.15
N THR A 49 6.45 -12.34 -5.91
CA THR A 49 6.82 -13.41 -6.84
C THR A 49 6.36 -14.77 -6.34
N ILE A 50 6.17 -15.73 -7.25
CA ILE A 50 5.76 -17.10 -6.88
C ILE A 50 6.80 -17.76 -5.99
N ARG A 51 8.09 -17.49 -6.23
CA ARG A 51 9.20 -18.08 -5.47
C ARG A 51 9.11 -17.71 -3.99
N ASP A 52 8.78 -16.46 -3.71
CA ASP A 52 8.88 -15.90 -2.37
C ASP A 52 7.53 -15.94 -1.63
N TYR A 53 6.39 -15.84 -2.36
CA TYR A 53 5.05 -15.72 -1.77
C TYR A 53 3.98 -16.65 -2.38
N GLY A 54 4.36 -17.55 -3.29
CA GLY A 54 3.43 -18.49 -3.92
C GLY A 54 2.41 -17.86 -4.89
N ARG A 55 2.49 -16.55 -5.15
CA ARG A 55 1.62 -15.81 -6.09
C ARG A 55 2.38 -14.75 -6.87
N ARG A 56 1.76 -14.25 -7.94
CA ARG A 56 2.16 -13.00 -8.61
C ARG A 56 1.13 -11.93 -8.33
N GLY A 57 1.59 -10.73 -8.01
CA GLY A 57 0.73 -9.57 -7.95
C GLY A 57 1.26 -8.51 -7.00
N ILE A 58 0.41 -7.54 -6.71
CA ILE A 58 0.74 -6.44 -5.81
C ILE A 58 0.37 -6.86 -4.39
N SER A 59 1.25 -6.57 -3.44
CA SER A 59 0.97 -6.57 -2.02
C SER A 59 1.06 -5.14 -1.52
N ILE A 60 0.09 -4.74 -0.72
CA ILE A 60 0.14 -3.48 0.04
C ILE A 60 0.37 -3.88 1.50
N ASN A 61 1.59 -3.70 1.98
CA ASN A 61 1.98 -4.08 3.34
C ASN A 61 1.71 -2.88 4.25
N LEU A 62 0.80 -3.03 5.20
CA LEU A 62 0.34 -1.95 6.06
C LEU A 62 0.99 -2.03 7.44
N TYR A 63 1.47 -0.89 7.93
CA TYR A 63 2.15 -0.76 9.21
C TYR A 63 1.59 0.45 9.98
N GLU A 64 1.58 0.38 11.30
CA GLU A 64 1.60 1.58 12.13
C GLU A 64 2.93 2.30 11.97
N SER A 65 2.88 3.62 12.13
CA SER A 65 4.05 4.47 12.09
C SER A 65 4.25 5.22 13.40
N ASP A 66 5.51 5.55 13.70
CA ASP A 66 5.83 6.46 14.80
C ASP A 66 5.63 7.93 14.40
N ASP A 67 6.00 8.84 15.31
CA ASP A 67 5.82 10.28 15.11
C ASP A 67 6.71 10.86 13.99
N ASP A 68 7.75 10.14 13.57
CA ASP A 68 8.73 10.55 12.56
C ASP A 68 8.50 9.88 11.19
N TRP A 69 7.37 9.19 11.01
CA TRP A 69 7.05 8.43 9.80
C TRP A 69 7.99 7.24 9.51
N TYR A 70 8.48 6.56 10.55
CA TYR A 70 9.13 5.25 10.41
C TYR A 70 8.16 4.11 10.64
N HIS A 71 8.45 2.95 10.04
CA HIS A 71 7.74 1.70 10.29
C HIS A 71 7.90 1.29 11.75
N ASN A 72 6.78 1.00 12.42
CA ASN A 72 6.78 0.51 13.79
C ASN A 72 6.22 -0.93 13.86
N LEU A 73 4.89 -1.08 13.81
CA LEU A 73 4.21 -2.37 13.92
C LEU A 73 3.62 -2.79 12.58
N TRP A 74 3.93 -3.99 12.10
CA TRP A 74 3.24 -4.60 10.96
C TRP A 74 1.81 -4.98 11.33
N LEU A 75 0.86 -4.61 10.48
CA LEU A 75 -0.56 -4.91 10.68
C LEU A 75 -1.04 -6.05 9.77
N THR A 76 -0.86 -5.92 8.47
CA THR A 76 -1.38 -6.87 7.48
C THR A 76 -0.78 -6.68 6.10
N ASP A 77 -0.98 -7.67 5.22
CA ASP A 77 -0.71 -7.58 3.79
C ASP A 77 -2.02 -7.63 2.98
N LEU A 78 -2.34 -6.56 2.26
CA LEU A 78 -3.55 -6.48 1.43
C LEU A 78 -3.25 -6.92 0.00
N LYS A 79 -3.73 -8.11 -0.39
CA LYS A 79 -3.36 -8.79 -1.66
C LYS A 79 -4.46 -8.83 -2.73
N SER A 80 -5.53 -8.06 -2.55
CA SER A 80 -6.70 -8.04 -3.45
C SER A 80 -6.44 -7.35 -4.80
N ILE A 81 -5.31 -6.67 -4.96
CA ILE A 81 -4.89 -6.05 -6.23
C ILE A 81 -3.82 -6.92 -6.89
N VAL A 82 -4.16 -7.59 -7.99
CA VAL A 82 -3.21 -8.46 -8.70
C VAL A 82 -2.40 -7.68 -9.75
N THR A 83 -3.04 -6.74 -10.44
CA THR A 83 -2.42 -5.91 -11.49
C THR A 83 -3.01 -4.51 -11.48
N ALA A 84 -2.24 -3.54 -12.00
CA ALA A 84 -2.68 -2.17 -12.15
C ALA A 84 -1.87 -1.41 -13.20
N THR A 85 -2.48 -1.06 -14.33
CA THR A 85 -1.83 -0.27 -15.39
C THR A 85 -2.16 1.21 -15.34
N ASP A 86 -3.35 1.56 -14.82
CA ASP A 86 -3.79 2.93 -14.64
C ASP A 86 -3.54 3.40 -13.20
N TYR A 87 -2.77 4.47 -13.06
CA TYR A 87 -2.35 4.98 -11.75
C TYR A 87 -3.51 5.50 -10.91
N LYS A 88 -4.46 6.23 -11.50
CA LYS A 88 -5.60 6.79 -10.74
C LYS A 88 -6.56 5.70 -10.26
N ARG A 89 -6.77 4.67 -11.08
CA ARG A 89 -7.55 3.49 -10.71
C ARG A 89 -6.84 2.66 -9.65
N PHE A 90 -5.51 2.57 -9.70
CA PHE A 90 -4.72 1.94 -8.65
C PHE A 90 -4.89 2.66 -7.31
N GLN A 91 -4.68 3.98 -7.26
CA GLN A 91 -4.85 4.78 -6.05
C GLN A 91 -6.23 4.53 -5.42
N LYS A 92 -7.31 4.67 -6.19
CA LYS A 92 -8.68 4.44 -5.70
C LYS A 92 -8.90 3.05 -5.12
N ARG A 93 -8.35 2.00 -5.75
CA ARG A 93 -8.49 0.63 -5.27
C ARG A 93 -7.68 0.39 -4.00
N ALA A 94 -6.45 0.91 -3.95
CA ALA A 94 -5.57 0.82 -2.79
C ALA A 94 -6.20 1.54 -1.59
N GLU A 95 -6.68 2.76 -1.77
CA GLU A 95 -7.40 3.51 -0.72
C GLU A 95 -8.62 2.73 -0.24
N ALA A 96 -9.44 2.17 -1.14
CA ALA A 96 -10.62 1.41 -0.74
C ALA A 96 -10.29 0.19 0.12
N VAL A 97 -9.22 -0.55 -0.21
CA VAL A 97 -8.83 -1.75 0.55
C VAL A 97 -8.20 -1.40 1.89
N ILE A 98 -7.40 -0.32 1.95
CA ILE A 98 -6.80 0.18 3.19
C ILE A 98 -7.87 0.74 4.12
N ARG A 99 -8.79 1.58 3.60
CA ARG A 99 -9.91 2.13 4.38
C ARG A 99 -10.75 1.00 4.98
N LYS A 100 -11.11 0.00 4.16
CA LYS A 100 -11.88 -1.14 4.64
C LYS A 100 -11.19 -1.83 5.82
N TYR A 101 -9.88 -2.09 5.70
CA TYR A 101 -9.13 -2.68 6.81
C TYR A 101 -9.18 -1.78 8.05
N LEU A 102 -8.76 -0.52 7.92
CA LEU A 102 -8.69 0.43 9.05
C LEU A 102 -10.03 0.71 9.73
N GLU A 103 -11.16 0.58 9.02
CA GLU A 103 -12.50 0.74 9.59
C GLU A 103 -13.03 -0.53 10.29
N GLU A 104 -12.50 -1.70 9.94
CA GLU A 104 -12.88 -3.01 10.52
C GLU A 104 -12.07 -3.37 11.78
N VAL A 105 -10.95 -2.67 12.05
CA VAL A 105 -10.12 -2.82 13.26
C VAL A 105 -10.39 -1.76 14.33
#